data_AF-A0A537Y388-F1
#
_entry.id   AF-A0A537Y388-F1
#
_cell.length_a   1.000
_cell.length_b   1.000
_cell.length_c   1.000
_cell.angle_alpha   90.00
_cell.angle_beta   90.00
_cell.angle_gamma   90.00
#
_symmetry.space_group_name_H-M   'P 1'
#
loop_
_entity.id
_entity.type
_entity.pdbx_description
1 polymer ?
#
loop_
_entity_poly.entity_id
_entity_poly.type
_entity_poly.pdbx_seq_one_letter_code
_entity_poly.pdbx_strand_id
1 'polypeptide(L)'
;MASRKQVQAAKRNIKKARRAASAKRTIANLPLETRRDLGRQAARARMRGGKPGHDYEDRTRQELYEVARKKGIPGRSKMGKWELIDAIRKAS
;
A
#
# COMPACT_ATOMS: atom_id res chain seq x y z
N MET A 1 25.29 11.91 -7.88
CA MET A 1 24.72 12.19 -6.55
C MET A 1 23.65 13.27 -6.66
N ALA A 2 22.60 13.24 -5.83
CA ALA A 2 21.59 14.29 -5.81
C ALA A 2 22.17 15.60 -5.23
N SER A 3 21.78 16.74 -5.78
CA SER A 3 22.26 18.05 -5.34
C SER A 3 21.67 18.45 -3.97
N ARG A 4 22.35 19.35 -3.26
CA ARG A 4 21.86 19.91 -1.97
C ARG A 4 20.45 20.50 -2.10
N LYS A 5 20.15 21.15 -3.23
CA LYS A 5 18.82 21.71 -3.53
C LYS A 5 17.76 20.60 -3.67
N GLN A 6 18.09 19.51 -4.37
CA GLN A 6 17.21 18.35 -4.51
C GLN A 6 16.90 17.69 -3.16
N VAL A 7 17.94 17.48 -2.33
CA VAL A 7 17.77 16.91 -0.98
C VAL A 7 16.89 17.81 -0.10
N GLN A 8 17.12 19.13 -0.14
CA GLN A 8 16.32 20.08 0.65
C GLN A 8 14.85 20.13 0.18
N ALA A 9 14.61 20.06 -1.13
CA ALA A 9 13.26 19.98 -1.68
C ALA A 9 12.56 18.69 -1.26
N ALA A 10 13.23 17.54 -1.34
CA ALA A 10 12.69 16.26 -0.89
C ALA A 10 12.28 16.30 0.60
N LYS A 11 13.15 16.84 1.47
CA LYS A 11 12.84 17.02 2.91
C LYS A 11 11.60 17.89 3.13
N ARG A 12 11.49 19.01 2.41
CA ARG A 12 10.31 19.90 2.46
C ARG A 12 9.03 19.19 2.00
N ASN A 13 9.11 18.42 0.91
CA ASN A 13 7.98 17.67 0.36
C ASN A 13 7.49 16.60 1.34
N ILE A 14 8.39 15.83 1.95
CA ILE A 14 8.04 14.82 2.97
C ILE A 14 7.36 15.51 4.17
N LYS A 15 7.88 16.65 4.63
CA LYS A 15 7.26 17.41 5.73
C LYS A 15 5.85 17.87 5.39
N LYS A 16 5.64 18.39 4.17
CA LYS A 16 4.31 18.81 3.68
C LYS A 16 3.34 17.61 3.62
N ALA A 17 3.79 16.49 3.07
CA ALA A 17 2.99 15.26 2.99
C ALA A 17 2.60 14.73 4.38
N ARG A 18 3.55 14.69 5.34
CA ARG A 18 3.29 14.30 6.73
C ARG A 18 2.25 15.22 7.38
N ARG A 19 2.38 16.54 7.23
CA ARG A 19 1.41 17.52 7.75
C ARG A 19 0.02 17.33 7.17
N ALA A 20 -0.08 17.10 5.86
CA ALA A 20 -1.36 16.84 5.22
C ALA A 20 -2.00 15.54 5.73
N ALA A 21 -1.23 14.46 5.84
CA ALA A 21 -1.71 13.18 6.36
C ALA A 21 -2.20 13.29 7.81
N SER A 22 -1.44 13.98 8.68
CA SER A 22 -1.84 14.20 10.08
C SER A 22 -3.10 15.06 10.19
N ALA A 23 -3.24 16.09 9.35
CA ALA A 23 -4.42 16.95 9.35
C ALA A 23 -5.69 16.20 8.87
N LYS A 24 -5.56 15.34 7.85
CA LYS A 24 -6.69 14.60 7.30
C LYS A 24 -7.17 13.43 8.18
N ARG A 25 -6.34 12.95 9.10
CA ARG A 25 -6.64 11.86 10.05
C ARG A 25 -7.35 10.68 9.37
N THR A 26 -6.92 10.33 8.16
CA THR A 26 -7.68 9.42 7.27
C THR A 26 -8.01 8.10 7.94
N ILE A 27 -7.06 7.46 8.62
CA ILE A 27 -7.27 6.19 9.34
C ILE A 27 -8.29 6.34 10.48
N ALA A 28 -8.28 7.45 11.20
CA ALA A 28 -9.17 7.68 12.33
C ALA A 28 -10.62 7.95 11.90
N ASN A 29 -10.79 8.56 10.72
CA ASN A 29 -12.10 8.89 10.15
C ASN A 29 -12.72 7.76 9.30
N LEU A 30 -12.06 6.60 9.20
CA LEU A 30 -12.64 5.43 8.52
C LEU A 30 -13.76 4.80 9.37
N PRO A 31 -14.73 4.12 8.73
CA PRO A 31 -15.68 3.27 9.43
C PRO A 31 -14.97 2.27 10.34
N LEU A 32 -15.60 1.96 11.48
CA LEU A 32 -15.02 1.09 12.51
C LEU A 32 -14.60 -0.27 11.97
N GLU A 33 -15.42 -0.85 11.10
CA GLU A 33 -15.16 -2.13 10.45
C GLU A 33 -13.91 -2.08 9.57
N THR A 34 -13.82 -1.09 8.67
CA THR A 34 -12.64 -0.88 7.81
C THR A 34 -11.37 -0.71 8.64
N ARG A 35 -11.44 0.09 9.71
CA ARG A 35 -10.29 0.33 10.60
C ARG A 35 -9.83 -0.95 11.31
N ARG A 36 -10.77 -1.76 11.81
CA ARG A 36 -10.48 -3.05 12.46
C ARG A 36 -9.88 -4.05 11.49
N ASP A 37 -10.42 -4.13 10.27
CA ASP A 37 -9.90 -5.03 9.24
C ASP A 37 -8.47 -4.67 8.83
N LEU A 38 -8.18 -3.37 8.61
CA LEU A 38 -6.82 -2.89 8.35
C LEU A 38 -5.85 -3.27 9.49
N GLY A 39 -6.29 -3.12 10.75
CA GLY A 39 -5.50 -3.53 11.92
C GLY A 39 -5.20 -5.03 11.94
N ARG A 40 -6.20 -5.87 11.62
CA ARG A 40 -6.06 -7.33 11.52
C ARG A 40 -5.10 -7.73 10.40
N GLN A 41 -5.23 -7.13 9.21
CA GLN A 41 -4.32 -7.37 8.09
C GLN A 41 -2.88 -6.99 8.44
N ALA A 42 -2.67 -5.83 9.06
CA ALA A 42 -1.35 -5.38 9.50
C ALA A 42 -0.75 -6.31 10.58
N ALA A 43 -1.57 -6.87 11.48
CA ALA A 43 -1.13 -7.85 12.47
C ALA A 43 -0.70 -9.16 11.79
N ARG A 44 -1.49 -9.69 10.86
CA ARG A 44 -1.14 -10.90 10.09
C ARG A 44 0.18 -10.72 9.31
N ALA A 45 0.37 -9.58 8.66
CA ALA A 45 1.62 -9.26 7.96
C ALA A 45 2.82 -9.23 8.93
N ARG A 46 2.66 -8.65 10.12
CA ARG A 46 3.70 -8.65 11.16
C ARG A 46 4.02 -10.05 11.68
N MET A 47 3.00 -10.90 11.89
CA MET A 47 3.21 -12.30 12.31
C MET A 47 4.05 -13.09 11.30
N ARG A 48 3.92 -12.78 10.01
CA ARG A 48 4.72 -13.39 8.93
C ARG A 48 6.11 -12.76 8.77
N GLY A 49 6.51 -11.84 9.65
CA GLY A 49 7.77 -11.11 9.53
C GLY A 49 7.84 -10.21 8.28
N GLY A 50 6.69 -9.72 7.80
CA GLY A 50 6.61 -8.94 6.57
C GLY A 50 6.68 -9.79 5.29
N LYS A 51 6.67 -11.12 5.39
CA LYS A 51 6.57 -12.00 4.22
C LYS A 51 5.14 -11.99 3.67
N PRO A 52 4.97 -12.00 2.33
CA PRO A 52 3.65 -12.10 1.71
C PRO A 52 2.91 -13.37 2.16
N GLY A 53 1.58 -13.27 2.26
CA GLY A 53 0.73 -14.45 2.41
C GLY A 53 0.88 -15.44 1.25
N HIS A 54 0.64 -16.72 1.53
CA HIS A 54 0.68 -17.77 0.50
C HIS A 54 -0.33 -17.44 -0.60
N ASP A 55 -1.60 -17.33 -0.21
CA ASP A 55 -2.71 -17.00 -1.09
C ASP A 55 -2.81 -15.50 -1.33
N TYR A 56 -3.44 -15.10 -2.44
CA TYR A 56 -3.58 -13.69 -2.80
C TYR A 56 -4.51 -12.92 -1.85
N GLU A 57 -5.52 -13.57 -1.31
CA GLU A 57 -6.45 -13.06 -0.30
C GLU A 57 -5.73 -12.67 0.99
N ASP A 58 -4.69 -13.42 1.32
CA ASP A 58 -3.88 -13.22 2.51
C ASP A 58 -2.82 -12.13 2.34
N ARG A 59 -2.60 -11.66 1.12
CA ARG A 59 -1.64 -10.61 0.82
C ARG A 59 -2.22 -9.22 1.09
N THR A 60 -1.33 -8.30 1.41
CA THR A 60 -1.68 -6.87 1.45
C THR A 60 -1.88 -6.33 0.03
N ARG A 61 -2.61 -5.21 -0.12
CA ARG A 61 -2.73 -4.54 -1.43
C ARG A 61 -1.36 -4.22 -2.03
N GLN A 62 -0.39 -3.85 -1.19
CA GLN A 62 0.95 -3.52 -1.63
C GLN A 62 1.69 -4.74 -2.18
N GLU A 63 1.61 -5.88 -1.51
CA GLU A 63 2.19 -7.14 -2.00
C GLU A 63 1.57 -7.56 -3.35
N LEU A 64 0.24 -7.44 -3.47
CA LEU A 64 -0.45 -7.71 -4.74
C LEU A 64 -0.05 -6.72 -5.83
N TYR A 65 0.12 -5.44 -5.50
CA TYR A 65 0.63 -4.44 -6.43
C TYR A 65 2.02 -4.80 -6.97
N GLU A 66 2.91 -5.31 -6.11
CA GLU A 66 4.25 -5.76 -6.52
C GLU A 66 4.17 -6.98 -7.44
N VAL A 67 3.27 -7.93 -7.17
CA VAL A 67 3.01 -9.07 -8.07
C VAL A 67 2.48 -8.59 -9.42
N ALA A 68 1.49 -7.70 -9.42
CA ALA A 68 0.92 -7.11 -10.62
C ALA A 68 1.97 -6.31 -11.41
N ARG A 69 2.89 -5.62 -10.74
CA ARG A 69 4.02 -4.92 -11.38
C ARG A 69 4.95 -5.90 -12.07
N LYS A 70 5.32 -7.00 -11.41
CA LYS A 70 6.18 -8.05 -11.98
C LYS A 70 5.54 -8.69 -13.22
N LYS A 71 4.22 -8.86 -13.21
CA LYS A 71 3.43 -9.37 -14.33
C LYS A 71 3.12 -8.33 -15.42
N GLY A 72 3.56 -7.08 -15.26
CA GLY A 72 3.31 -6.03 -16.25
C GLY A 72 1.86 -5.57 -16.38
N ILE A 73 1.01 -5.79 -15.36
CA ILE A 73 -0.42 -5.48 -15.43
C ILE A 73 -0.63 -3.95 -15.52
N PRO A 74 -1.25 -3.43 -16.60
CA PRO A 74 -1.55 -2.02 -16.75
C PRO A 74 -2.68 -1.61 -15.80
N GLY A 75 -2.73 -0.33 -15.41
CA GLY A 75 -3.78 0.17 -14.51
C GLY A 75 -3.68 -0.29 -13.04
N ARG A 76 -2.74 -1.19 -12.68
CA ARG A 76 -2.52 -1.71 -11.32
C ARG A 76 -2.46 -0.66 -10.19
N SER A 77 -2.01 0.56 -10.48
CA SER A 77 -1.93 1.64 -9.48
C SER A 77 -3.28 2.23 -9.10
N LYS A 78 -4.28 2.07 -9.97
CA LYS A 78 -5.67 2.47 -9.73
C LYS A 78 -6.49 1.36 -9.07
N MET A 79 -6.01 0.11 -9.14
CA MET A 79 -6.74 -1.06 -8.67
C MET A 79 -6.75 -1.17 -7.14
N GLY A 80 -7.90 -1.54 -6.60
CA GLY A 80 -8.09 -2.00 -5.24
C GLY A 80 -7.49 -3.39 -4.99
N LYS A 81 -7.57 -3.87 -3.75
CA LYS A 81 -7.04 -5.20 -3.38
C LYS A 81 -7.66 -6.31 -4.24
N TRP A 82 -8.98 -6.38 -4.30
CA TRP A 82 -9.71 -7.42 -5.02
C TRP A 82 -9.49 -7.36 -6.54
N GLU A 83 -9.51 -6.15 -7.11
CA GLU A 83 -9.21 -5.94 -8.53
C GLU A 83 -7.79 -6.42 -8.90
N LEU A 84 -6.81 -6.20 -8.01
CA LEU A 84 -5.46 -6.74 -8.22
C LEU A 84 -5.45 -8.27 -8.20
N ILE A 85 -6.17 -8.91 -7.28
CA ILE A 85 -6.28 -10.38 -7.22
C ILE A 85 -6.86 -10.91 -8.53
N ASP A 86 -7.96 -10.34 -8.99
CA ASP A 86 -8.64 -10.76 -10.22
C ASP A 86 -7.75 -10.55 -11.44
N ALA A 87 -7.09 -9.40 -11.54
CA ALA A 87 -6.17 -9.12 -12.64
C ALA A 87 -4.97 -10.08 -12.63
N ILE A 88 -4.40 -10.39 -11.45
CA ILE A 88 -3.30 -11.34 -11.32
C ILE A 88 -3.72 -12.75 -11.74
N ARG A 89 -4.93 -13.18 -11.38
CA ARG A 89 -5.51 -14.48 -11.76
C ARG A 89 -5.74 -14.58 -13.27
N LYS A 90 -6.23 -13.51 -13.90
CA LYS A 90 -6.45 -13.45 -15.36
C LYS A 90 -5.15 -13.42 -16.17
N ALA A 91 -4.08 -12.88 -15.58
CA ALA A 91 -2.75 -12.80 -16.19
C ALA A 91 -1.84 -13.99 -15.80
N SER A 92 -2.40 -15.07 -15.26
CA SER A 92 -1.70 -16.32 -14.96
C SER A 92 -1.95 -17.35 -16.06
#